data_AF-K7NFC9-F1
#
_entry.id   AF-K7NFC9-F1
#
_cell.length_a   1.000
_cell.length_b   1.000
_cell.length_c   1.000
_cell.angle_alpha   90.00
_cell.angle_beta   90.00
_cell.angle_gamma   90.00
#
_symmetry.space_group_name_H-M   'P 1'
#
loop_
_entity.id
_entity.type
_entity.pdbx_description
1 polymer ?
#
loop_
_entity_poly.entity_id
_entity_poly.type
_entity_poly.pdbx_seq_one_letter_code
_entity_poly.pdbx_strand_id
1 'polypeptide(L)'
;YVGVMKRVLDKDGPDGVVFSCFDHGGAGGGFENTWGTGKLMFSAIQTQMVRIHNRPAYNSECHATREMGVGELNNSYEDAELADVIVAIGTNAYETQTNYFLNHWVPN
;
A
#
# COMPACT_ATOMS: atom_id res chain seq x y z
N TYR A 1 -19.88 -15.65 -13.24
CA TYR A 1 -19.63 -14.69 -12.14
C TYR A 1 -20.00 -13.25 -12.48
N VAL A 2 -19.65 -12.71 -13.66
CA VAL A 2 -19.98 -11.31 -14.04
C VAL A 2 -21.48 -10.97 -13.97
N GLY A 3 -22.37 -11.93 -14.24
CA GLY A 3 -23.82 -11.70 -14.19
C GLY A 3 -24.37 -11.35 -12.80
N VAL A 4 -23.76 -11.85 -11.72
CA VAL A 4 -24.16 -11.48 -10.34
C VAL A 4 -23.77 -10.04 -10.05
N MET A 5 -22.53 -9.67 -10.37
CA MET A 5 -22.04 -8.31 -10.22
C MET A 5 -22.89 -7.32 -11.02
N LYS A 6 -23.18 -7.62 -12.31
CA LYS A 6 -24.09 -6.79 -13.11
C LYS A 6 -25.47 -6.64 -12.48
N ARG A 7 -26.05 -7.74 -11.98
CA ARG A 7 -27.38 -7.68 -11.33
C ARG A 7 -27.38 -6.81 -10.08
N VAL A 8 -26.32 -6.84 -9.27
CA VAL A 8 -26.16 -5.96 -8.10
C VAL A 8 -26.01 -4.51 -8.56
N LEU A 9 -25.16 -4.25 -9.56
CA LEU A 9 -24.98 -2.89 -10.10
C LEU A 9 -26.29 -2.30 -10.65
N ASP A 10 -27.08 -3.10 -11.36
CA ASP A 10 -28.36 -2.66 -11.94
C ASP A 10 -29.44 -2.37 -10.88
N LYS A 11 -29.37 -3.00 -9.69
CA LYS A 11 -30.42 -2.94 -8.66
C LYS A 11 -30.06 -2.07 -7.45
N ASP A 12 -28.84 -2.24 -6.94
CA ASP A 12 -28.37 -1.70 -5.67
C ASP A 12 -27.29 -0.63 -5.87
N GLY A 13 -26.78 -0.47 -7.09
CA GLY A 13 -25.72 0.48 -7.44
C GLY A 13 -24.29 -0.02 -7.12
N PRO A 14 -23.26 0.81 -7.34
CA PRO A 14 -21.85 0.45 -7.16
C PRO A 14 -21.50 -0.09 -5.78
N ASP A 15 -22.05 0.52 -4.73
CA ASP A 15 -21.71 0.21 -3.33
C ASP A 15 -22.28 -1.14 -2.86
N GLY A 16 -23.15 -1.78 -3.65
CA GLY A 16 -23.52 -3.18 -3.43
C GLY A 16 -22.36 -4.16 -3.73
N VAL A 17 -21.32 -3.73 -4.43
CA VAL A 17 -20.15 -4.55 -4.77
C VAL A 17 -18.96 -4.15 -3.88
N VAL A 18 -18.54 -5.09 -3.03
CA VAL A 18 -17.51 -4.87 -2.00
C VAL A 18 -16.21 -5.58 -2.35
N PHE A 19 -15.07 -4.93 -2.11
CA PHE A 19 -13.74 -5.49 -2.37
C PHE A 19 -12.81 -5.43 -1.15
N SER A 20 -11.96 -6.45 -1.03
CA SER A 20 -10.72 -6.43 -0.27
C SER A 20 -9.58 -6.72 -1.24
N CYS A 21 -8.71 -5.73 -1.49
CA CYS A 21 -7.70 -5.80 -2.54
C CYS A 21 -6.29 -5.51 -2.00
N PHE A 22 -5.26 -6.00 -2.69
CA PHE A 22 -3.87 -5.59 -2.44
C PHE A 22 -3.64 -4.16 -2.98
N ASP A 23 -2.76 -3.40 -2.33
CA ASP A 23 -2.30 -2.07 -2.77
C ASP A 23 -0.77 -1.96 -2.78
N HIS A 24 -0.06 -3.09 -2.60
CA HIS A 24 1.40 -3.13 -2.46
C HIS A 24 2.12 -3.52 -3.76
N GLY A 25 3.46 -3.47 -3.73
CA GLY A 25 4.35 -3.94 -4.80
C GLY A 25 4.69 -5.43 -4.73
N GLY A 26 5.61 -5.91 -5.56
CA GLY A 26 6.13 -7.28 -5.50
C GLY A 26 5.11 -8.36 -5.88
N ALA A 27 5.34 -9.60 -5.43
CA ALA A 27 4.46 -10.73 -5.72
C ALA A 27 3.06 -10.53 -5.11
N GLY A 28 2.02 -10.76 -5.91
CA GLY A 28 0.63 -10.48 -5.50
C GLY A 28 0.25 -9.00 -5.54
N GLY A 29 1.12 -8.13 -6.05
CA GLY A 29 0.89 -6.70 -6.22
C GLY A 29 1.60 -6.16 -7.47
N GLY A 30 2.15 -4.96 -7.38
CA GLY A 30 2.91 -4.32 -8.46
C GLY A 30 2.08 -3.38 -9.34
N PHE A 31 2.75 -2.62 -10.20
CA PHE A 31 2.13 -1.55 -10.99
C PHE A 31 1.03 -2.08 -11.90
N GLU A 32 1.26 -3.18 -12.59
CA GLU A 32 0.34 -3.77 -13.55
C GLU A 32 -0.95 -4.22 -12.87
N ASN A 33 -0.81 -4.90 -11.73
CA ASN A 33 -1.94 -5.48 -11.02
C ASN A 33 -2.73 -4.41 -10.27
N THR A 34 -2.07 -3.48 -9.58
CA THR A 34 -2.74 -2.36 -8.89
C THR A 34 -3.44 -1.44 -9.87
N TRP A 35 -2.86 -1.21 -11.06
CA TRP A 35 -3.53 -0.50 -12.13
C TRP A 35 -4.77 -1.25 -12.64
N GLY A 36 -4.64 -2.56 -12.93
CA GLY A 36 -5.74 -3.37 -13.44
C GLY A 36 -6.93 -3.43 -12.47
N THR A 37 -6.67 -3.76 -11.20
CA THR A 37 -7.72 -3.83 -10.17
C THR A 37 -8.28 -2.45 -9.83
N GLY A 38 -7.42 -1.43 -9.71
CA GLY A 38 -7.85 -0.06 -9.46
C GLY A 38 -8.72 0.50 -10.59
N LYS A 39 -8.36 0.26 -11.85
CA LYS A 39 -9.15 0.69 -13.01
C LYS A 39 -10.52 -0.01 -13.03
N LEU A 40 -10.58 -1.30 -12.70
CA LEU A 40 -11.85 -2.01 -12.57
C LEU A 40 -12.71 -1.43 -11.45
N MET A 41 -12.17 -1.31 -10.23
CA MET A 41 -12.93 -0.88 -9.05
C MET A 41 -13.35 0.59 -9.13
N PHE A 42 -12.45 1.50 -9.52
CA PHE A 42 -12.65 2.94 -9.38
C PHE A 42 -13.05 3.65 -10.67
N SER A 43 -12.67 3.12 -11.85
CA SER A 43 -13.05 3.73 -13.12
C SER A 43 -14.27 3.05 -13.75
N ALA A 44 -14.34 1.72 -13.73
CA ALA A 44 -15.44 0.98 -14.36
C ALA A 44 -16.62 0.76 -13.41
N ILE A 45 -16.38 0.23 -12.21
CA ILE A 45 -17.43 -0.08 -11.22
C ILE A 45 -17.83 1.16 -10.42
N GLN A 46 -16.86 1.99 -10.03
CA GLN A 46 -17.03 3.20 -9.21
C GLN A 46 -17.61 2.95 -7.81
N THR A 47 -17.27 1.82 -7.19
CA THR A 47 -17.69 1.50 -5.81
C THR A 47 -16.82 2.24 -4.78
N GLN A 48 -17.43 2.72 -3.70
CA GLN A 48 -16.73 3.23 -2.51
C GLN A 48 -16.42 2.13 -1.50
N MET A 49 -16.99 0.94 -1.66
CA MET A 49 -16.92 -0.16 -0.71
C MET A 49 -15.66 -1.01 -0.91
N VAL A 50 -14.50 -0.37 -0.74
CA VAL A 50 -13.19 -1.01 -0.89
C VAL A 50 -12.41 -0.88 0.42
N ARG A 51 -11.82 -2.00 0.85
CA ARG A 51 -10.72 -2.01 1.81
C ARG A 51 -9.48 -2.55 1.14
N ILE A 52 -8.36 -2.42 1.84
CA ILE A 52 -7.09 -2.96 1.39
C ILE A 52 -6.59 -4.05 2.33
N HIS A 53 -5.56 -4.76 1.87
CA HIS A 53 -5.16 -6.02 2.46
C HIS A 53 -4.83 -5.93 3.96
N ASN A 54 -4.14 -4.88 4.40
CA ASN A 54 -3.65 -4.75 5.77
C ASN A 54 -4.43 -3.74 6.65
N ARG A 55 -5.41 -3.01 6.10
CA ARG A 55 -6.23 -2.04 6.84
C ARG A 55 -7.69 -2.07 6.40
N PRO A 56 -8.67 -1.93 7.32
CA PRO A 56 -10.08 -2.25 7.04
C PRO A 56 -10.86 -1.15 6.29
N ALA A 57 -10.17 -0.19 5.66
CA ALA A 57 -10.76 0.88 4.86
C ALA A 57 -9.79 1.32 3.75
N TYR A 58 -10.27 2.11 2.78
CA TYR A 58 -9.43 2.71 1.74
C TYR A 58 -8.74 3.99 2.23
N ASN A 59 -7.69 3.83 3.02
CA ASN A 59 -6.95 4.93 3.67
C ASN A 59 -5.42 4.76 3.55
N SER A 60 -4.67 5.70 4.13
CA SER A 60 -3.21 5.67 4.19
C SER A 60 -2.72 5.25 5.58
N GLU A 61 -1.61 4.51 5.63
CA GLU A 61 -0.86 4.31 6.89
C GLU A 61 -0.17 5.58 7.38
N CYS A 62 -0.02 6.59 6.51
CA CYS A 62 0.88 7.72 6.70
C CYS A 62 0.18 9.07 6.49
N HIS A 63 -1.09 9.20 6.89
CA HIS A 63 -1.87 10.45 6.71
C HIS A 63 -1.11 11.69 7.21
N ALA A 64 -0.64 11.67 8.46
CA ALA A 64 -0.04 12.85 9.09
C ALA A 64 1.19 13.39 8.34
N THR A 65 2.21 12.55 8.06
CA THR A 65 3.43 13.01 7.37
C THR A 65 3.13 13.50 5.95
N ARG A 66 2.15 12.89 5.25
CA ARG A 66 1.72 13.33 3.92
C ARG A 66 1.00 14.68 3.97
N GLU A 67 0.13 14.89 4.95
CA GLU A 67 -0.54 16.18 5.20
C GLU A 67 0.46 17.27 5.61
N MET A 68 1.57 16.89 6.25
CA MET A 68 2.71 17.78 6.52
C MET A 68 3.58 18.06 5.28
N GLY A 69 3.30 17.44 4.13
CA GLY A 69 4.05 17.62 2.88
C GLY A 69 5.32 16.79 2.77
N VAL A 70 5.52 15.79 3.62
CA VAL A 70 6.71 14.91 3.65
C VAL A 70 6.28 13.48 3.35
N GLY A 71 6.49 13.02 2.11
CA GLY A 71 6.22 11.62 1.73
C GLY A 71 7.06 10.64 2.56
N GLU A 72 6.52 9.48 2.92
CA GLU A 72 7.14 8.58 3.90
C GLU A 72 8.43 7.87 3.46
N LEU A 73 8.68 7.76 2.14
CA LEU A 73 9.91 7.22 1.55
C LEU A 73 10.68 8.36 0.85
N ASN A 74 11.39 9.17 1.64
CA ASN A 74 11.97 10.45 1.19
C ASN A 74 13.52 10.51 1.18
N ASN A 75 14.20 9.41 1.52
CA ASN A 75 15.65 9.32 1.51
C ASN A 75 16.14 8.13 0.67
N SER A 76 17.45 7.89 0.66
CA SER A 76 18.09 6.72 0.07
C SER A 76 18.60 5.77 1.15
N TYR A 77 19.00 4.55 0.76
CA TYR A 77 19.65 3.62 1.70
C TYR A 77 21.05 4.08 2.13
N GLU A 78 21.74 4.85 1.28
CA GLU A 78 23.09 5.38 1.57
C GLU A 78 23.09 6.35 2.77
N ASP A 79 21.97 7.04 3.02
CA ASP A 79 21.83 7.92 4.18
C ASP A 79 21.97 7.17 5.51
N ALA A 80 21.69 5.86 5.57
CA ALA A 80 21.92 5.04 6.76
C ALA A 80 23.41 4.74 7.03
N GLU A 81 24.25 4.80 6.00
CA GLU A 81 25.70 4.62 6.14
C GLU A 81 26.39 5.92 6.60
N LEU A 82 25.78 7.06 6.27
CA LEU A 82 26.35 8.40 6.48
C LEU A 82 25.86 9.09 7.75
N ALA A 83 24.72 8.67 8.31
CA ALA A 83 24.15 9.29 9.50
C ALA A 83 25.03 9.09 10.72
N ASP A 84 25.29 10.17 11.48
CA ASP A 84 25.99 10.08 12.76
C ASP A 84 25.24 9.18 13.76
N VAL A 85 23.91 9.21 13.71
CA VAL A 85 23.00 8.46 14.59
C VAL A 85 21.77 8.04 13.81
N ILE A 86 21.40 6.76 13.92
CA ILE A 86 20.11 6.22 13.45
C ILE A 86 19.15 6.13 14.63
N VAL A 87 17.95 6.69 14.49
CA VAL A 87 16.85 6.51 15.46
C VAL A 87 15.81 5.55 14.86
N ALA A 88 15.81 4.30 15.32
CA ALA A 88 14.91 3.25 14.82
C ALA A 88 13.66 3.09 15.71
N ILE A 89 12.47 3.41 15.18
CA ILE A 89 11.20 3.44 15.93
C ILE A 89 10.27 2.33 15.42
N GLY A 90 9.84 1.43 16.31
CA GLY A 90 8.81 0.41 16.01
C GLY A 90 9.20 -0.61 14.94
N THR A 91 10.51 -0.81 14.68
CA THR A 91 11.03 -1.74 13.66
C THR A 91 11.90 -2.82 14.29
N ASN A 92 11.87 -4.02 13.70
CA ASN A 92 12.81 -5.10 13.94
C ASN A 92 13.64 -5.35 12.67
N ALA A 93 14.47 -4.37 12.30
CA ALA A 93 15.08 -4.27 10.98
C ALA A 93 15.92 -5.49 10.57
N TYR A 94 16.53 -6.20 11.53
CA TYR A 94 17.23 -7.45 11.26
C TYR A 94 16.31 -8.54 10.68
N GLU A 95 15.09 -8.69 11.22
CA GLU A 95 14.15 -9.73 10.78
C GLU A 95 13.21 -9.25 9.66
N THR A 96 12.86 -7.97 9.62
CA THR A 96 11.83 -7.44 8.72
C THR A 96 12.36 -6.62 7.55
N GLN A 97 13.61 -6.15 7.59
CA GLN A 97 14.30 -5.41 6.53
C GLN A 97 15.76 -5.85 6.40
N THR A 98 15.97 -7.18 6.47
CA THR A 98 17.26 -7.82 6.75
C THR A 98 18.42 -7.27 5.93
N ASN A 99 18.30 -7.23 4.60
CA ASN A 99 19.42 -6.82 3.75
C ASN A 99 19.64 -5.31 3.71
N TYR A 100 18.64 -4.49 4.07
CA TYR A 100 18.87 -3.06 4.28
C TYR A 100 19.70 -2.86 5.56
N PHE A 101 19.30 -3.52 6.65
CA PHE A 101 20.03 -3.48 7.91
C PHE A 101 21.47 -4.01 7.77
N LEU A 102 21.64 -5.22 7.23
CA LEU A 102 22.95 -5.88 7.16
C LEU A 102 23.93 -5.20 6.19
N ASN A 103 23.46 -4.59 5.10
CA ASN A 103 24.34 -4.00 4.10
C ASN A 103 24.54 -2.49 4.25
N HIS A 104 23.66 -1.77 4.97
CA HIS A 104 23.69 -0.30 5.02
C HIS A 104 23.64 0.29 6.43
N TRP A 105 23.26 -0.46 7.47
CA TRP A 105 23.24 0.08 8.85
C TRP A 105 24.42 -0.42 9.67
N VAL A 106 24.77 -1.70 9.49
CA VAL A 106 25.92 -2.29 10.18
C VAL A 106 27.19 -1.78 9.52
N PRO A 107 28.21 -1.37 10.29
CA PRO A 107 29.51 -1.02 9.74
C PRO A 107 30.08 -2.18 8.90
N ASN A 108 30.59 -1.85 7.72
CA ASN A 108 31.37 -2.79 6.91
C ASN A 108 32.69 -3.18 7.59
#